data_AF-A6GDA2-F1
#
_entry.id   AF-A6GDA2-F1
#
_cell.length_a   1.000
_cell.length_b   1.000
_cell.length_c   1.000
_cell.angle_alpha   90.00
_cell.angle_beta   90.00
_cell.angle_gamma   90.00
#
_symmetry.space_group_name_H-M   'P 1'
#
loop_
_entity.id
_entity.type
_entity.pdbx_description
1 polymer ?
#
loop_
_entity_poly.entity_id
_entity_poly.type
_entity_poly.pdbx_seq_one_letter_code
_entity_poly.pdbx_strand_id
1 'polypeptide(L)'
;MSFWIYLVVALLAGVGLIQTMRGQARSRRYLEGSPEENPLQLSHLSRSLQDLARDTRALRLSLEGPLRELREGGSAAAMLGEFDELQQRLRDAARELGEWVLEVERLSAVDTAYMQDVGADPNRVRALFEDEGWSLERRRKSGQPALRDRLAQIVRELEVFEERLQAPPAPYR
;
A
#
# COMPACT_ATOMS: atom_id res chain seq x y z
N MET A 1 -31.31 -36.39 28.23
CA MET A 1 -31.50 -35.48 27.08
C MET A 1 -30.84 -34.10 27.26
N SER A 2 -30.46 -33.69 28.48
CA SER A 2 -29.86 -32.35 28.72
C SER A 2 -28.35 -32.21 28.48
N PHE A 3 -27.57 -33.30 28.49
CA PHE A 3 -26.10 -33.24 28.39
C PHE A 3 -25.59 -32.84 26.99
N TRP A 4 -26.33 -33.19 25.93
CA TRP A 4 -25.96 -32.86 24.54
C TRP A 4 -26.08 -31.37 24.22
N ILE A 5 -27.01 -30.66 24.86
CA ILE A 5 -27.25 -29.22 24.63
C ILE A 5 -26.06 -28.41 25.18
N TYR A 6 -25.53 -28.77 26.36
CA TYR A 6 -24.36 -28.12 26.93
C TYR A 6 -23.10 -28.31 26.08
N LEU A 7 -22.96 -29.46 25.41
CA LEU A 7 -21.82 -29.76 24.55
C LEU A 7 -21.84 -28.91 23.27
N VAL A 8 -23.01 -28.71 22.67
CA VAL A 8 -23.20 -27.84 21.50
C VAL A 8 -22.99 -26.36 21.84
N VAL A 9 -23.49 -25.91 23.00
CA VAL A 9 -23.29 -24.52 23.47
C VAL A 9 -21.81 -24.25 23.79
N ALA A 10 -21.11 -25.20 24.42
CA ALA A 10 -19.69 -25.09 24.70
C ALA A 10 -18.84 -25.04 23.40
N LEU A 11 -19.23 -25.81 22.37
CA LEU A 11 -18.56 -25.80 21.07
C LEU A 11 -18.76 -24.44 20.35
N LEU A 12 -19.97 -23.89 20.37
CA LEU A 12 -20.28 -22.57 19.80
C LEU A 12 -19.54 -21.43 20.53
N ALA A 13 -19.41 -21.50 21.86
CA ALA A 13 -18.62 -20.54 22.62
C ALA A 13 -17.10 -20.64 22.33
N GLY A 14 -16.59 -21.86 22.15
CA GLY A 14 -15.19 -22.10 21.76
C GLY A 14 -14.84 -21.55 20.37
N VAL A 15 -15.75 -21.71 19.39
CA VAL A 15 -15.57 -21.16 18.03
C VAL A 15 -15.59 -19.62 18.05
N GLY A 16 -16.48 -19.01 18.84
CA GLY A 16 -16.54 -17.55 19.00
C GLY A 16 -15.26 -16.95 19.60
N LEU A 17 -14.69 -17.62 20.61
CA LEU A 17 -13.42 -17.21 21.24
C LEU A 17 -12.21 -17.36 20.31
N ILE A 18 -12.16 -18.40 19.49
CA ILE A 18 -11.08 -18.62 18.51
C ILE A 18 -11.12 -17.56 17.40
N GLN A 19 -12.32 -17.13 16.97
CA GLN A 19 -12.47 -16.02 16.01
C GLN A 19 -12.00 -14.68 16.60
N THR A 20 -12.34 -14.38 17.85
CA THR A 20 -11.95 -13.12 18.50
C THR A 20 -10.44 -13.08 18.81
N MET A 21 -9.83 -14.19 19.21
CA MET A 21 -8.38 -14.26 19.41
C MET A 21 -7.58 -14.11 18.11
N ARG A 22 -8.10 -14.62 16.97
CA ARG A 22 -7.50 -14.36 15.64
C ARG A 22 -7.57 -12.88 15.25
N GLY A 23 -8.67 -12.19 15.60
CA GLY A 23 -8.80 -10.74 15.42
C GLY A 23 -7.76 -9.95 16.22
N GLN A 24 -7.57 -10.29 17.50
CA GLN A 24 -6.60 -9.61 18.37
C GLN A 24 -5.13 -9.90 18.00
N ALA A 25 -4.82 -11.11 17.53
CA ALA A 25 -3.50 -11.44 17.01
C ALA A 25 -3.16 -10.66 15.72
N ARG A 26 -4.16 -10.38 14.87
CA ARG A 26 -4.01 -9.46 13.73
C ARG A 26 -3.72 -8.04 14.22
N SER A 27 -4.52 -7.50 15.14
CA SER A 27 -4.32 -6.15 15.71
C SER A 27 -2.97 -5.94 16.40
N ARG A 28 -2.42 -6.94 17.10
CA ARG A 28 -1.06 -6.85 17.67
C ARG A 28 0.03 -6.82 16.62
N ARG A 29 -0.08 -7.60 15.54
CA ARG A 29 0.87 -7.56 14.41
C ARG A 29 0.85 -6.22 13.67
N TYR A 30 -0.28 -5.51 13.66
CA TYR A 30 -0.34 -4.15 13.11
C TYR A 30 0.39 -3.11 13.97
N LEU A 31 0.51 -3.34 15.29
CA LEU A 31 1.17 -2.41 16.21
C LEU A 31 2.67 -2.70 16.38
N GLU A 32 3.09 -3.96 16.27
CA GLU A 32 4.51 -4.36 16.39
C GLU A 32 5.32 -4.16 15.10
N GLY A 33 4.64 -3.93 13.96
CA GLY A 33 5.26 -3.82 12.64
C GLY A 33 5.26 -2.43 12.03
N SER A 34 4.80 -1.39 12.74
CA SER A 34 4.98 -0.02 12.27
C SER A 34 6.46 0.34 12.40
N PRO A 35 7.19 0.56 11.29
CA PRO A 35 8.52 1.14 11.38
C PRO A 35 8.40 2.46 12.16
N GLU A 36 9.41 2.81 12.94
CA GLU A 36 9.53 4.17 13.47
C GLU A 36 9.60 5.14 12.28
N GLU A 37 8.44 5.58 11.80
CA GLU A 37 8.35 6.51 10.69
C GLU A 37 8.64 7.91 11.21
N ASN A 38 9.73 8.49 10.75
CA ASN A 38 10.05 9.87 11.06
C ASN A 38 8.94 10.81 10.53
N PRO A 39 8.61 11.88 11.27
CA PRO A 39 7.64 12.86 10.81
C PRO A 39 8.11 13.49 9.49
N LEU A 40 7.19 13.62 8.52
CA LEU A 40 7.48 14.23 7.23
C LEU A 40 7.97 15.68 7.43
N GLN A 41 9.16 15.99 6.90
CA GLN A 41 9.68 17.36 6.88
C GLN A 41 9.17 18.05 5.62
N LEU A 42 8.05 18.78 5.71
CA LEU A 42 7.38 19.38 4.53
C LEU A 42 7.13 20.89 4.67
N SER A 43 7.60 21.52 5.75
CA SER A 43 7.31 22.94 6.00
C SER A 43 7.87 23.88 4.94
N HIS A 44 8.86 23.43 4.17
CA HIS A 44 9.44 24.15 3.04
C HIS A 44 8.64 24.01 1.75
N LEU A 45 7.69 23.08 1.68
CA LEU A 45 6.89 22.81 0.49
C LEU A 45 5.61 23.65 0.46
N SER A 46 5.12 23.92 -0.75
CA SER A 46 3.76 24.45 -0.98
C SER A 46 2.71 23.49 -0.44
N ARG A 47 1.51 23.98 -0.09
CA ARG A 47 0.45 23.13 0.47
C ARG A 47 0.09 21.96 -0.44
N SER A 48 0.02 22.18 -1.75
CA SER A 48 -0.21 21.14 -2.76
C SER A 48 0.84 20.02 -2.69
N LEU A 49 2.12 20.37 -2.62
CA LEU A 49 3.20 19.39 -2.50
C LEU A 49 3.25 18.72 -1.12
N GLN A 50 2.84 19.40 -0.06
CA GLN A 50 2.71 18.78 1.25
C GLN A 50 1.62 17.70 1.25
N ASP A 51 0.47 18.00 0.64
CA ASP A 51 -0.65 17.06 0.53
C ASP A 51 -0.22 15.86 -0.33
N LEU A 52 0.37 16.11 -1.51
CA LEU A 52 0.93 15.06 -2.36
C LEU A 52 1.95 14.17 -1.64
N ALA A 53 2.85 14.74 -0.81
CA ALA A 53 3.82 13.95 -0.04
C ALA A 53 3.14 13.05 1.00
N ARG A 54 2.07 13.54 1.65
CA ARG A 54 1.26 12.74 2.59
C ARG A 54 0.52 11.63 1.86
N ASP A 55 -0.07 11.93 0.71
CA ASP A 55 -0.79 10.96 -0.11
C ASP A 55 0.14 9.89 -0.66
N THR A 56 1.36 10.28 -1.08
CA THR A 56 2.44 9.35 -1.46
C THR A 56 2.77 8.40 -0.32
N ARG A 57 2.95 8.90 0.91
CA ARG A 57 3.22 8.05 2.09
C ARG A 57 2.04 7.12 2.40
N ALA A 58 0.82 7.65 2.38
CA ALA A 58 -0.39 6.85 2.63
C ALA A 58 -0.50 5.71 1.63
N LEU A 59 -0.25 5.99 0.35
CA LEU A 59 -0.26 5.01 -0.73
C LEU A 59 0.85 3.97 -0.60
N ARG A 60 2.07 4.39 -0.25
CA ARG A 60 3.18 3.47 0.04
C ARG A 60 2.78 2.48 1.14
N LEU A 61 2.26 3.00 2.26
CA LEU A 61 1.82 2.21 3.39
C LEU A 61 0.64 1.29 3.06
N SER A 62 -0.32 1.74 2.25
CA SER A 62 -1.47 0.92 1.83
C SER A 62 -1.02 -0.27 0.98
N LEU A 63 0.03 -0.11 0.17
CA LEU A 63 0.62 -1.14 -0.68
C LEU A 63 1.54 -2.13 0.06
N GLU A 64 2.10 -1.77 1.21
CA GLU A 64 3.00 -2.64 1.98
C GLU A 64 2.30 -3.91 2.51
N GLY A 65 1.04 -3.80 2.93
CA GLY A 65 0.24 -4.92 3.39
C GLY A 65 0.03 -5.98 2.30
N PRO A 66 -0.57 -5.63 1.14
CA PRO A 66 -0.68 -6.51 -0.02
C PRO A 66 0.67 -7.06 -0.49
N LEU A 67 1.73 -6.26 -0.49
CA LEU A 67 3.07 -6.71 -0.88
C LEU A 67 3.62 -7.78 0.08
N ARG A 68 3.43 -7.60 1.39
CA ARG A 68 3.83 -8.57 2.42
C ARG A 68 3.07 -9.89 2.24
N GLU A 69 1.76 -9.82 2.01
CA GLU A 69 0.94 -11.00 1.75
C GLU A 69 1.32 -11.74 0.45
N LEU A 70 1.71 -11.00 -0.60
CA LEU A 70 2.23 -11.62 -1.82
C LEU A 70 3.63 -12.23 -1.64
N ARG A 71 4.43 -11.73 -0.70
CA ARG A 71 5.72 -12.35 -0.32
C ARG A 71 5.51 -13.62 0.50
N GLU A 72 4.56 -13.61 1.42
CA GLU A 72 4.24 -14.73 2.31
C GLU A 72 3.39 -15.81 1.60
N GLY A 73 2.61 -15.43 0.58
CA GLY A 73 1.60 -16.21 -0.14
C GLY A 73 2.11 -17.26 -1.14
N GLY A 74 3.29 -17.84 -0.89
CA GLY A 74 3.76 -19.07 -1.53
C GLY A 74 3.14 -20.36 -0.95
N SER A 75 2.26 -20.25 0.05
CA SER A 75 1.52 -21.39 0.61
C SER A 75 0.27 -21.67 -0.23
N ALA A 76 0.24 -22.84 -0.86
CA ALA A 76 -0.79 -23.36 -1.77
C ALA A 76 -2.19 -23.59 -1.15
N ALA A 77 -2.56 -22.86 -0.10
CA ALA A 77 -3.81 -23.03 0.65
C ALA A 77 -4.47 -21.70 1.06
N ALA A 78 -4.36 -20.66 0.23
CA ALA A 78 -5.21 -19.49 0.42
C ALA A 78 -6.67 -19.91 0.24
N MET A 79 -7.46 -19.85 1.31
CA MET A 79 -8.91 -20.08 1.24
C MET A 79 -9.53 -19.04 0.28
N LEU A 80 -10.59 -19.39 -0.44
CA LEU A 80 -11.23 -18.50 -1.44
C LEU A 80 -11.49 -17.07 -0.91
N GLY A 81 -11.87 -16.92 0.37
CA GLY A 81 -12.07 -15.60 1.00
C GLY A 81 -10.82 -14.72 1.11
N GLU A 82 -9.65 -15.32 1.35
CA GLU A 82 -8.37 -14.57 1.43
C GLU A 82 -7.94 -14.05 0.05
N PHE A 83 -8.32 -14.77 -1.02
CA PHE A 83 -8.08 -14.33 -2.38
C PHE A 83 -8.87 -13.06 -2.70
N ASP A 84 -10.16 -13.04 -2.36
CA ASP A 84 -11.05 -11.92 -2.63
C ASP A 84 -10.67 -10.68 -1.80
N GLU A 85 -10.29 -10.87 -0.52
CA GLU A 85 -9.81 -9.78 0.34
C GLU A 85 -8.53 -9.11 -0.19
N LEU A 86 -7.57 -9.89 -0.69
CA LEU A 86 -6.35 -9.35 -1.28
C LEU A 86 -6.65 -8.63 -2.59
N GLN A 87 -7.47 -9.22 -3.46
CA GLN A 87 -7.84 -8.58 -4.72
C GLN A 87 -8.62 -7.28 -4.52
N GLN A 88 -9.49 -7.22 -3.52
CA GLN A 88 -10.18 -5.98 -3.18
C GLN A 88 -9.19 -4.88 -2.79
N ARG A 89 -8.24 -5.19 -1.89
CA ARG A 89 -7.20 -4.23 -1.48
C ARG A 89 -6.31 -3.78 -2.64
N LEU A 90 -5.98 -4.67 -3.57
CA LEU A 90 -5.23 -4.30 -4.77
C LEU A 90 -6.02 -3.38 -5.70
N ARG A 91 -7.34 -3.57 -5.83
CA ARG A 91 -8.20 -2.65 -6.59
C ARG A 91 -8.32 -1.28 -5.95
N ASP A 92 -8.47 -1.25 -4.63
CA ASP A 92 -8.53 0.00 -3.87
C ASP A 92 -7.20 0.77 -4.03
N ALA A 93 -6.07 0.07 -3.90
CA ALA A 93 -4.76 0.70 -4.11
C ALA A 93 -4.51 1.13 -5.57
N ALA A 94 -5.03 0.39 -6.57
CA ALA A 94 -4.96 0.80 -7.97
C ALA A 94 -5.78 2.08 -8.22
N ARG A 95 -6.94 2.21 -7.56
CA ARG A 95 -7.73 3.44 -7.60
C ARG A 95 -6.97 4.60 -6.96
N GLU A 96 -6.42 4.42 -5.77
CA GLU A 96 -5.63 5.44 -5.07
C GLU A 96 -4.40 5.87 -5.90
N LEU A 97 -3.69 4.93 -6.54
CA LEU A 97 -2.62 5.21 -7.50
C LEU A 97 -3.11 6.07 -8.67
N GLY A 98 -4.28 5.76 -9.22
CA GLY A 98 -4.88 6.55 -10.30
C GLY A 98 -5.23 7.97 -9.86
N GLU A 99 -5.79 8.13 -8.66
CA GLU A 99 -6.08 9.44 -8.06
C GLU A 99 -4.80 10.25 -7.83
N TRP A 100 -3.76 9.63 -7.28
CA TRP A 100 -2.44 10.24 -7.09
C TRP A 100 -1.83 10.70 -8.42
N VAL A 101 -1.90 9.89 -9.49
CA VAL A 101 -1.41 10.30 -10.82
C VAL A 101 -2.17 11.54 -11.32
N LEU A 102 -3.49 11.59 -11.14
CA LEU A 102 -4.30 12.74 -11.54
C LEU A 102 -3.98 13.99 -10.72
N GLU A 103 -3.65 13.84 -9.43
CA GLU A 103 -3.22 14.96 -8.59
C GLU A 103 -1.89 15.53 -9.05
N VAL A 104 -0.93 14.67 -9.39
CA VAL A 104 0.34 15.08 -9.99
C VAL A 104 0.10 15.88 -11.28
N GLU A 105 -0.80 15.41 -12.16
CA GLU A 105 -1.13 16.11 -13.42
C GLU A 105 -1.80 17.48 -13.20
N ARG A 106 -2.37 17.72 -12.02
CA ARG A 106 -3.04 18.98 -11.66
C ARG A 106 -2.13 19.97 -10.95
N LEU A 107 -0.89 19.60 -10.68
CA LEU A 107 0.07 20.49 -10.02
C LEU A 107 0.32 21.75 -10.83
N SER A 108 0.63 22.83 -10.12
CA SER A 108 1.02 24.07 -10.76
C SER A 108 2.37 23.91 -11.50
N ALA A 109 2.65 24.79 -12.46
CA ALA A 109 3.95 24.79 -13.14
C ALA A 109 5.12 25.03 -12.16
N VAL A 110 4.88 25.80 -11.10
CA VAL A 110 5.87 26.07 -10.04
C VAL A 110 6.17 24.81 -9.23
N ASP A 111 5.13 24.09 -8.81
CA ASP A 111 5.30 22.83 -8.05
C ASP A 111 5.96 21.75 -8.92
N THR A 112 5.59 21.67 -10.20
CA THR A 112 6.21 20.78 -11.17
C THR A 112 7.70 21.09 -11.35
N ALA A 113 8.08 22.38 -11.48
CA ALA A 113 9.47 22.79 -11.58
C ALA A 113 10.25 22.44 -10.29
N TYR A 114 9.66 22.71 -9.13
CA TYR A 114 10.25 22.34 -7.85
C TYR A 114 10.53 20.83 -7.76
N MET A 115 9.56 20.00 -8.15
CA MET A 115 9.71 18.54 -8.19
C MET A 115 10.86 18.09 -9.08
N GLN A 116 11.01 18.73 -10.24
CA GLN A 116 12.13 18.47 -11.16
C GLN A 116 13.48 18.86 -10.52
N ASP A 117 13.55 19.99 -9.82
CA ASP A 117 14.77 20.47 -9.17
C ASP A 117 15.26 19.52 -8.07
N VAL A 118 14.33 19.01 -7.26
CA VAL A 118 14.65 18.02 -6.20
C VAL A 118 14.78 16.59 -6.73
N GLY A 119 14.44 16.35 -8.00
CA GLY A 119 14.50 15.04 -8.65
C GLY A 119 13.39 14.08 -8.21
N ALA A 120 12.25 14.60 -7.75
CA ALA A 120 11.04 13.83 -7.47
C ALA A 120 10.28 13.60 -8.78
N ASP A 121 10.62 12.52 -9.51
CA ASP A 121 10.02 12.22 -10.80
C ASP A 121 8.80 11.28 -10.67
N PRO A 122 7.57 11.78 -10.85
CA PRO A 122 6.36 10.97 -10.73
C PRO A 122 6.16 10.05 -11.94
N ASN A 123 6.84 10.29 -13.07
CA ASN A 123 6.67 9.51 -14.28
C ASN A 123 7.15 8.06 -14.12
N ARG A 124 8.07 7.80 -13.18
CA ARG A 124 8.53 6.45 -12.87
C ARG A 124 7.40 5.58 -12.31
N VAL A 125 6.65 6.12 -11.35
CA VAL A 125 5.48 5.44 -10.78
C VAL A 125 4.39 5.29 -11.83
N ARG A 126 4.12 6.36 -12.60
CA ARG A 126 3.15 6.33 -13.70
C ARG A 126 3.46 5.25 -14.73
N ALA A 127 4.70 5.19 -15.23
CA ALA A 127 5.10 4.23 -16.25
C ALA A 127 4.96 2.78 -15.74
N LEU A 128 5.35 2.53 -14.48
CA LEU A 128 5.15 1.22 -13.85
C LEU A 128 3.67 0.85 -13.74
N PHE A 129 2.79 1.81 -13.48
CA PHE A 129 1.36 1.56 -13.39
C PHE A 129 0.68 1.41 -14.76
N GLU A 130 1.15 2.16 -15.77
CA GLU A 130 0.71 2.06 -17.15
C GLU A 130 1.11 0.73 -17.79
N ASP A 131 2.32 0.23 -17.50
CA ASP A 131 2.78 -1.11 -17.89
C ASP A 131 1.86 -2.23 -17.36
N GLU A 132 1.20 -1.96 -16.23
CA GLU A 132 0.23 -2.85 -15.60
C GLU A 132 -1.20 -2.65 -16.14
N GLY A 133 -1.38 -1.73 -17.09
CA GLY A 133 -2.66 -1.42 -17.69
C GLY A 133 -3.60 -0.69 -16.73
N TRP A 134 -3.06 0.13 -15.83
CA TRP A 134 -3.81 0.90 -14.84
C TRP A 134 -4.60 0.03 -13.85
N SER A 135 -4.13 -1.20 -13.60
CA SER A 135 -4.78 -2.17 -12.72
C SER A 135 -3.75 -3.05 -12.02
N LEU A 136 -4.05 -3.47 -10.79
CA LEU A 136 -3.21 -4.38 -10.01
C LEU A 136 -3.90 -5.73 -9.85
N GLU A 137 -3.80 -6.59 -10.86
CA GLU A 137 -4.44 -7.90 -10.83
C GLU A 137 -3.50 -9.02 -10.39
N ARG A 138 -3.93 -9.83 -9.41
CA ARG A 138 -3.20 -11.05 -9.01
C ARG A 138 -3.10 -12.07 -10.13
N ARG A 139 -4.10 -12.12 -11.04
CA ARG A 139 -4.08 -13.04 -12.19
C ARG A 139 -3.22 -12.45 -13.30
N ARG A 140 -2.10 -13.09 -13.60
CA ARG A 140 -1.15 -12.62 -14.62
C ARG A 140 -1.39 -13.32 -15.95
N LYS A 141 -1.20 -12.59 -17.05
CA LYS A 141 -1.05 -13.16 -18.38
C LYS A 141 0.34 -13.81 -18.49
N SER A 142 0.47 -14.81 -19.36
CA SER A 142 1.76 -15.47 -19.61
C SER A 142 2.80 -14.43 -20.06
N GLY A 143 4.01 -14.46 -19.49
CA GLY A 143 5.11 -13.55 -19.81
C GLY A 143 5.15 -12.24 -19.03
N GLN A 144 4.16 -11.94 -18.19
CA GLN A 144 4.21 -10.77 -17.30
C GLN A 144 5.12 -11.01 -16.07
N PRO A 145 5.82 -9.97 -15.57
CA PRO A 145 6.55 -10.07 -14.32
C PRO A 145 5.61 -10.41 -13.16
N ALA A 146 6.13 -11.05 -12.11
CA ALA A 146 5.31 -11.38 -10.95
C ALA A 146 4.77 -10.10 -10.31
N LEU A 147 3.48 -10.08 -9.96
CA LEU A 147 2.84 -8.89 -9.35
C LEU A 147 3.59 -8.40 -8.12
N ARG A 148 4.13 -9.33 -7.32
CA ARG A 148 4.98 -9.04 -6.16
C ARG A 148 6.15 -8.14 -6.53
N ASP A 149 6.86 -8.47 -7.61
CA ASP A 149 8.07 -7.75 -8.01
C ASP A 149 7.69 -6.37 -8.56
N ARG A 150 6.57 -6.26 -9.27
CA ARG A 150 6.05 -4.97 -9.73
C ARG A 150 5.60 -4.07 -8.58
N LEU A 151 4.81 -4.59 -7.64
CA LEU A 151 4.40 -3.84 -6.46
C LEU A 151 5.61 -3.39 -5.65
N ALA A 152 6.62 -4.23 -5.51
CA ALA A 152 7.87 -3.85 -4.85
C ALA A 152 8.60 -2.70 -5.58
N GLN A 153 8.52 -2.64 -6.92
CA GLN A 153 9.06 -1.51 -7.69
C GLN A 153 8.24 -0.24 -7.46
N ILE A 154 6.91 -0.32 -7.52
CA ILE A 154 6.03 0.84 -7.28
C ILE A 154 6.26 1.42 -5.88
N VAL A 155 6.26 0.56 -4.85
CA VAL A 155 6.52 0.97 -3.45
C VAL A 155 7.89 1.66 -3.33
N ARG A 156 8.92 1.14 -3.98
CA ARG A 156 10.26 1.73 -3.97
C ARG A 156 10.30 3.09 -4.66
N GLU A 157 9.65 3.24 -5.80
CA GLU A 157 9.62 4.53 -6.50
C GLU A 157 8.79 5.58 -5.71
N LEU A 158 7.72 5.17 -5.02
CA LEU A 158 6.98 6.04 -4.10
C LEU A 158 7.84 6.48 -2.91
N GLU A 159 8.62 5.56 -2.33
CA GLU A 159 9.59 5.87 -1.26
C GLU A 159 10.63 6.89 -1.73
N VAL A 160 11.27 6.64 -2.88
CA VAL A 160 12.24 7.58 -3.47
C VAL A 160 11.60 8.94 -3.74
N PHE A 161 10.37 8.96 -4.25
CA PHE A 161 9.64 10.21 -4.48
C PHE A 161 9.40 10.99 -3.17
N GLU A 162 8.94 10.29 -2.13
CA GLU A 162 8.71 10.85 -0.78
C GLU A 162 10.00 11.42 -0.18
N GLU A 163 11.12 10.70 -0.29
CA GLU A 163 12.43 11.14 0.18
C GLU A 163 12.91 12.41 -0.53
N ARG A 164 12.71 12.46 -1.86
CA ARG A 164 13.14 13.61 -2.69
C ARG A 164 12.36 14.87 -2.36
N LEU A 165 11.06 14.76 -2.09
CA LEU A 165 10.25 15.91 -1.67
C LEU A 165 10.65 16.44 -0.28
N GLN A 166 11.08 15.55 0.62
CA GLN A 166 11.53 15.93 1.96
C GLN A 166 12.91 16.60 1.96
N ALA A 167 13.72 16.39 0.92
CA ALA A 167 15.00 17.07 0.80
C ALA A 167 14.79 18.57 0.53
N PRO A 168 15.39 19.47 1.33
CA PRO A 168 15.40 20.89 1.01
C PRO A 168 16.16 21.11 -0.31
N PRO A 169 15.76 22.09 -1.13
CA PRO A 169 16.42 22.36 -2.40
C PRO A 169 17.89 22.70 -2.15
N ALA A 170 18.79 22.10 -2.94
CA ALA A 170 20.22 22.38 -2.82
C ALA A 170 20.46 23.87 -3.13
N PRO A 171 21.12 24.64 -2.23
CA PRO A 171 21.30 26.08 -2.41
C PRO A 171 22.24 26.47 -3.57
N TYR A 172 22.82 25.50 -4.29
CA TYR A 172 23.72 25.71 -5.41
C TYR A 172 23.40 24.74 -6.55
N ARG A 173 22.51 25.15 -7.45
CA ARG A 173 22.42 24.68 -8.84
C ARG A 173 22.09 25.85 -9.74
#